data_AF-A0A954T257-F1
#
_entry.id   AF-A0A954T257-F1
#
_cell.length_a   1.000
_cell.length_b   1.000
_cell.length_c   1.000
_cell.angle_alpha   90.00
_cell.angle_beta   90.00
_cell.angle_gamma   90.00
#
_symmetry.space_group_name_H-M   'P 1'
#
loop_
_entity.id
_entity.type
_entity.pdbx_description
1 polymer ?
#
loop_
_entity_poly.entity_id
_entity_poly.type
_entity_poly.pdbx_seq_one_letter_code
_entity_poly.pdbx_strand_id
1 'polypeptide(L)'
;MRYSVKLIWKLLAINVLTVVIALLTVVVAIHLLAADYFVVLMNDYDVSPVAAHSMFLEAADRYVFVGAALGLLVSTGLSFWLTARQTTPISQVTRSAELIAQGDFSGRVEVGGCGEVQTLSRTFQDMSDRLRRSERLRKDFIVDVTHELRTPLTNLQGFLEG
;
A
#
# COMPACT_ATOMS: atom_id res chain seq x y z
N MET A 1 4.99 -13.53 1.17
CA MET A 1 5.61 -12.53 2.08
C MET A 1 6.79 -11.76 1.49
N ARG A 2 7.63 -12.31 0.59
CA ARG A 2 8.80 -11.58 0.05
C ARG A 2 8.47 -10.36 -0.82
N TYR A 3 7.31 -10.33 -1.48
CA TYR A 3 6.92 -9.25 -2.39
C TYR A 3 6.43 -7.98 -1.68
N SER A 4 5.67 -8.10 -0.59
CA SER A 4 5.19 -6.96 0.20
C SER A 4 6.34 -6.21 0.88
N VAL A 5 7.35 -6.93 1.37
CA VAL A 5 8.55 -6.31 1.99
C VAL A 5 9.34 -5.49 0.98
N LYS A 6 9.55 -6.02 -0.24
CA LYS A 6 10.27 -5.27 -1.30
C LYS A 6 9.56 -3.97 -1.70
N LEU A 7 8.22 -3.97 -1.73
CA LEU A 7 7.44 -2.79 -2.09
C LEU A 7 7.54 -1.70 -1.01
N ILE A 8 7.46 -2.10 0.27
CA ILE A 8 7.60 -1.19 1.41
C ILE A 8 8.97 -0.51 1.39
N TRP A 9 10.06 -1.25 1.16
CA TRP A 9 11.40 -0.66 1.04
C TRP A 9 11.53 0.32 -0.13
N LYS A 10 10.91 0.02 -1.27
CA LYS A 10 10.94 0.90 -2.43
C LYS A 10 10.19 2.22 -2.17
N LEU A 11 9.04 2.16 -1.50
CA LEU A 11 8.26 3.34 -1.13
C LEU A 11 8.95 4.17 -0.03
N LEU A 12 9.55 3.52 0.96
CA LEU A 12 10.35 4.19 1.98
C LEU A 12 11.56 4.91 1.35
N ALA A 13 12.26 4.27 0.40
CA ALA A 13 13.36 4.91 -0.31
C ALA A 13 12.92 6.16 -1.08
N ILE A 14 11.77 6.11 -1.75
CA ILE A 14 11.19 7.28 -2.43
C ILE A 14 10.85 8.38 -1.42
N ASN A 15 10.22 8.04 -0.29
CA ASN A 15 9.88 9.00 0.76
C ASN A 15 11.15 9.71 1.29
N VAL A 16 12.18 8.93 1.65
CA VAL A 16 13.47 9.46 2.13
C VAL A 16 14.10 10.38 1.09
N LEU A 17 14.13 9.98 -0.19
CA LEU A 17 14.64 10.82 -1.26
C LEU A 17 13.88 12.15 -1.36
N THR A 18 12.55 12.10 -1.26
CA THR A 18 11.69 13.29 -1.33
C THR A 18 11.98 14.24 -0.17
N VAL A 19 12.16 13.71 1.05
CA VAL A 19 12.51 14.52 2.23
C VAL A 19 13.91 15.11 2.11
N VAL A 20 14.89 14.35 1.62
CA VAL A 20 16.26 14.85 1.39
C VAL A 20 16.27 16.00 0.39
N ILE A 21 15.52 15.90 -0.72
CA ILE A 21 15.41 16.96 -1.72
C ILE A 21 14.76 18.22 -1.11
N ALA A 22 13.67 18.05 -0.34
CA ALA A 22 13.02 19.16 0.34
C ALA A 22 13.97 19.85 1.33
N LEU A 23 14.75 19.07 2.09
CA LEU A 23 15.73 19.59 3.03
C LEU A 23 16.84 20.37 2.33
N LEU A 24 17.40 19.81 1.27
CA LEU A 24 18.43 20.47 0.47
C LEU A 24 17.93 21.80 -0.08
N THR A 25 16.67 21.85 -0.53
CA THR A 25 16.05 23.08 -1.04
C THR A 25 15.99 24.15 0.05
N VAL A 26 15.58 23.79 1.28
CA VAL A 26 15.54 24.71 2.42
C VAL A 26 16.94 25.19 2.80
N VAL A 27 17.92 24.28 2.91
CA VAL A 27 19.31 24.60 3.28
C VAL A 27 19.92 25.55 2.25
N VAL A 28 19.76 25.26 0.96
CA VAL A 28 20.26 26.09 -0.14
C VAL A 28 19.57 27.45 -0.16
N ALA A 29 18.25 27.52 0.07
CA ALA A 29 17.54 28.80 0.14
C ALA A 29 18.04 29.69 1.29
N ILE A 30 18.34 29.11 2.45
CA ILE A 30 18.90 29.86 3.59
C ILE A 30 20.29 30.40 3.23
N HIS A 31 21.16 29.56 2.64
CA HIS A 31 22.54 29.94 2.34
C HIS A 31 22.68 30.90 1.15
N LEU A 32 21.82 30.80 0.13
CA LEU A 32 21.91 31.64 -1.07
C LEU A 32 21.05 32.91 -1.01
N LEU A 33 19.93 32.90 -0.28
CA LEU A 33 18.98 34.03 -0.29
C LEU A 33 18.99 34.78 1.05
N ALA A 34 18.89 34.07 2.18
CA ALA A 34 18.74 34.73 3.48
C ALA A 34 20.05 35.36 3.96
N ALA A 35 21.18 34.68 3.73
CA ALA A 35 22.51 35.16 4.11
C ALA A 35 22.88 36.51 3.48
N ASP A 36 22.68 36.66 2.16
CA ASP A 36 22.99 37.89 1.42
C ASP A 36 22.02 39.03 1.79
N TYR A 37 20.73 38.72 1.93
CA TYR A 37 19.71 39.70 2.32
C TYR A 37 19.98 40.29 3.71
N PHE A 38 20.48 39.45 4.63
CA PHE A 38 20.85 39.85 5.97
C PHE A 38 22.05 40.80 5.99
N VAL A 39 23.06 40.57 5.13
CA VAL A 39 24.23 41.45 5.01
C VAL A 39 23.84 42.82 4.47
N VAL A 40 22.98 42.88 3.45
CA VAL A 40 22.46 44.15 2.90
C VAL A 40 21.72 44.94 3.97
N LEU A 41 20.83 44.29 4.74
CA LEU A 41 20.07 44.94 5.80
C LEU A 41 20.99 45.48 6.91
N MET A 42 21.98 44.71 7.34
CA MET A 42 22.94 45.12 8.36
C MET A 42 23.76 46.35 7.96
N ASN A 43 24.13 46.45 6.68
CA ASN A 43 24.85 47.59 6.12
C ASN A 43 23.97 48.86 6.09
N ASP A 44 22.65 48.72 5.92
CA ASP A 44 21.69 49.84 5.92
C ASP A 44 21.38 50.37 7.34
N TYR A 45 21.53 49.54 8.37
CA TYR A 45 21.28 49.89 9.78
C TYR A 45 22.56 50.09 10.63
N ASP A 46 23.74 50.13 10.00
CA ASP A 46 25.06 50.38 10.63
C ASP A 46 25.42 49.42 11.79
N VAL A 47 24.93 48.19 11.72
CA VAL A 47 25.22 47.13 12.70
C VAL A 47 26.39 46.29 12.16
N SER A 48 27.28 45.80 13.04
CA SER A 48 28.44 44.96 12.66
C SER A 48 27.99 43.69 11.90
N PRO A 49 28.19 43.61 10.56
CA PRO A 49 27.63 42.54 9.72
C PRO A 49 28.10 41.14 10.12
N VAL A 50 29.35 41.06 10.61
CA VAL A 50 30.07 39.81 10.81
C VAL A 50 29.55 39.02 12.01
N ALA A 51 29.30 39.68 13.14
CA ALA A 51 28.85 39.00 14.36
C ALA A 51 27.39 38.54 14.27
N ALA A 52 26.52 39.36 13.65
CA ALA A 52 25.13 39.01 13.49
C ALA A 52 24.93 37.88 12.45
N HIS A 53 25.77 37.83 11.42
CA HIS A 53 25.75 36.78 10.41
C HIS A 53 26.10 35.40 11.00
N SER A 54 27.16 35.29 11.81
CA SER A 54 27.53 34.01 12.44
C SER A 54 26.48 33.53 13.44
N MET A 55 25.89 34.44 14.22
CA MET A 55 24.78 34.13 15.13
C MET A 55 23.52 33.65 14.39
N PHE A 56 23.21 34.24 13.23
CA PHE A 56 22.09 33.82 12.39
C PHE A 56 22.30 32.41 11.83
N LEU A 57 23.48 32.12 11.27
CA LEU A 57 23.80 30.81 10.71
C LEU A 57 23.73 29.70 11.78
N GLU A 58 24.28 29.94 12.97
CA GLU A 58 24.26 28.94 14.05
C GLU A 58 22.83 28.65 14.56
N ALA A 59 21.99 29.68 14.66
CA ALA A 59 20.58 29.50 15.01
C ALA A 59 19.82 28.77 13.89
N ALA A 60 20.03 29.16 12.64
CA ALA A 60 19.38 28.57 11.47
C ALA A 60 19.71 27.08 11.34
N ASP A 61 20.99 26.70 11.43
CA ASP A 61 21.42 25.31 11.34
C ASP A 61 20.79 24.44 12.43
N ARG A 62 20.72 24.95 13.68
CA ARG A 62 20.09 24.21 14.78
C ARG A 62 18.60 23.94 14.53
N TYR A 63 17.85 24.95 14.10
CA TYR A 63 16.41 24.79 13.83
C TYR A 63 16.14 23.94 12.59
N VAL A 64 16.95 24.09 11.53
CA VAL A 64 16.88 23.26 10.33
C VAL A 64 17.16 21.80 10.68
N PHE A 65 18.18 21.51 11.49
CA PHE A 65 18.52 20.14 11.87
C PHE A 65 17.41 19.48 12.71
N VAL A 66 16.87 20.19 13.70
CA VAL A 66 15.75 19.67 14.51
C VAL A 66 14.50 19.46 13.64
N GLY A 67 14.19 20.42 12.77
CA GLY A 67 13.09 20.31 11.81
C GLY A 67 13.27 19.15 10.83
N ALA A 68 14.49 18.93 10.34
CA ALA A 68 14.86 17.81 9.48
C ALA A 68 14.59 16.47 10.16
N ALA A 69 15.08 16.32 11.39
CA ALA A 69 14.96 15.09 12.17
C ALA A 69 13.49 14.76 12.45
N LEU A 70 12.71 15.75 12.89
CA LEU A 70 11.27 15.58 13.15
C LEU A 70 10.50 15.29 11.86
N GLY A 71 10.78 16.03 10.78
CA GLY A 71 10.16 15.83 9.47
C GLY A 71 10.41 14.43 8.92
N LEU A 72 11.66 13.94 9.01
CA LEU A 72 12.03 12.58 8.62
C LEU A 72 11.28 11.53 9.43
N LEU A 73 11.22 11.68 10.75
CA LEU A 73 10.52 10.75 11.63
C LEU A 73 9.02 10.68 11.30
N VAL A 74 8.35 11.83 11.20
CA VAL A 74 6.92 11.91 10.90
C VAL A 74 6.62 11.39 9.50
N SER A 75 7.40 11.81 8.50
CA SER A 75 7.22 11.38 7.11
C SER A 75 7.41 9.87 6.95
N THR A 76 8.45 9.31 7.56
CA THR A 76 8.73 7.87 7.51
C THR A 76 7.62 7.07 8.19
N GLY A 77 7.19 7.51 9.38
CA GLY A 77 6.10 6.87 10.12
C GLY A 77 4.78 6.89 9.34
N LEU A 78 4.43 8.05 8.77
CA LEU A 78 3.21 8.20 7.97
C LEU A 78 3.26 7.39 6.67
N SER A 79 4.40 7.39 5.98
CA SER A 79 4.62 6.61 4.76
C SER A 79 4.48 5.10 5.03
N PHE A 80 5.10 4.60 6.10
CA PHE A 80 4.99 3.21 6.51
C PHE A 80 3.53 2.84 6.84
N TRP A 81 2.84 3.68 7.62
CA TRP A 81 1.45 3.46 8.01
C TRP A 81 0.49 3.43 6.81
N LEU A 82 0.60 4.41 5.90
CA LEU A 82 -0.22 4.48 4.68
C LEU A 82 0.03 3.27 3.76
N THR A 83 1.30 2.90 3.58
CA THR A 83 1.68 1.76 2.75
C THR A 83 1.11 0.46 3.33
N ALA A 84 1.30 0.23 4.63
CA ALA A 84 0.78 -0.97 5.30
C ALA A 84 -0.74 -1.07 5.20
N ARG A 85 -1.45 0.05 5.35
CA ARG A 85 -2.92 0.11 5.31
C ARG A 85 -3.51 -0.19 3.92
N GLN A 86 -2.80 0.12 2.83
CA GLN A 86 -3.28 -0.13 1.46
C GLN A 86 -2.73 -1.44 0.86
N THR A 87 -1.45 -1.73 1.03
CA THR A 87 -0.82 -2.90 0.40
C THR A 87 -1.29 -4.22 1.03
N THR A 88 -1.64 -4.22 2.33
CA THR A 88 -2.08 -5.44 3.01
C THR A 88 -3.37 -6.01 2.38
N PRO A 89 -4.48 -5.25 2.25
CA PRO A 89 -5.68 -5.73 1.56
C PRO A 89 -5.45 -6.17 0.11
N ILE A 90 -4.64 -5.41 -0.64
CA ILE A 90 -4.32 -5.76 -2.04
C ILE A 90 -3.65 -7.13 -2.11
N SER A 91 -2.69 -7.40 -1.23
CA SER A 91 -2.00 -8.69 -1.20
C SER A 91 -2.92 -9.86 -0.83
N GLN A 92 -3.94 -9.62 0.01
CA GLN A 92 -4.94 -10.62 0.35
C GLN A 92 -5.85 -10.95 -0.84
N VAL A 93 -6.29 -9.92 -1.57
CA VAL A 93 -7.06 -10.09 -2.82
C VAL A 93 -6.24 -10.85 -3.85
N THR A 94 -4.97 -10.49 -4.07
CA THR A 94 -4.08 -11.21 -5.00
C THR A 94 -3.94 -12.69 -4.63
N ARG A 95 -3.67 -12.99 -3.35
CA ARG A 95 -3.53 -14.38 -2.90
C ARG A 95 -4.83 -15.17 -3.06
N SER A 96 -5.97 -14.54 -2.78
CA SER A 96 -7.28 -15.18 -2.95
C SER A 96 -7.59 -15.43 -4.42
N ALA A 97 -7.19 -14.52 -5.31
CA ALA A 97 -7.31 -14.70 -6.76
C ALA A 97 -6.45 -15.88 -7.26
N GLU A 98 -5.23 -16.04 -6.75
CA GLU A 98 -4.36 -17.18 -7.07
C GLU A 98 -4.99 -18.51 -6.64
N LEU A 99 -5.60 -18.58 -5.46
CA LEU A 99 -6.30 -19.78 -4.97
C LEU A 99 -7.51 -20.12 -5.86
N ILE A 100 -8.32 -19.11 -6.19
CA ILE A 100 -9.47 -19.26 -7.09
C ILE A 100 -9.04 -19.74 -8.48
N ALA A 101 -7.92 -19.23 -9.00
CA ALA A 101 -7.37 -19.65 -10.29
C ALA A 101 -6.92 -21.13 -10.29
N GLN A 102 -6.58 -21.68 -9.13
CA GLN A 102 -6.26 -23.10 -8.94
C GLN A 102 -7.50 -23.96 -8.68
N GLY A 103 -8.70 -23.38 -8.72
CA GLY A 103 -9.97 -24.07 -8.47
C GLY A 103 -10.34 -24.18 -6.98
N ASP A 104 -9.57 -23.56 -6.09
CA ASP A 104 -9.91 -23.48 -4.67
C ASP A 104 -10.83 -22.28 -4.40
N PHE A 105 -12.12 -22.58 -4.29
CA PHE A 105 -13.15 -21.59 -3.97
C PHE A 105 -13.46 -21.51 -2.47
N SER A 106 -12.72 -22.17 -1.58
CA SER A 106 -13.07 -22.25 -0.14
C SER A 106 -12.77 -20.97 0.65
N GLY A 107 -11.77 -20.19 0.25
CA GLY A 107 -11.23 -19.08 1.05
C GLY A 107 -12.04 -17.78 1.00
N ARG A 108 -12.59 -17.33 2.13
CA ARG A 108 -13.28 -16.03 2.23
C ARG A 108 -12.30 -14.86 2.10
N VAL A 109 -12.67 -13.81 1.37
CA VAL A 109 -11.88 -12.57 1.30
C VAL A 109 -12.39 -11.63 2.37
N GLU A 110 -11.51 -11.22 3.28
CA GLU A 110 -11.83 -10.16 4.21
C GLU A 110 -11.86 -8.82 3.46
N VAL A 111 -12.99 -8.12 3.56
CA VAL A 111 -13.14 -6.79 2.95
C VAL A 111 -12.33 -5.79 3.78
N GLY A 112 -11.14 -5.46 3.29
CA GLY A 112 -10.23 -4.51 3.93
C GLY A 112 -9.93 -3.28 3.06
N GLY A 113 -9.17 -2.34 3.63
CA GLY A 113 -8.70 -1.15 2.92
C GLY A 113 -9.63 0.05 3.03
N CYS A 114 -9.28 1.13 2.33
CA CYS A 114 -10.02 2.39 2.30
C CYS A 114 -10.08 2.91 0.86
N GLY A 115 -11.11 3.71 0.56
CA GLY A 115 -11.32 4.27 -0.78
C GLY A 115 -11.44 3.18 -1.85
N GLU A 116 -10.69 3.32 -2.92
CA GLU A 116 -10.67 2.44 -4.09
C GLU A 116 -10.26 1.01 -3.74
N VAL A 117 -9.37 0.82 -2.75
CA VAL A 117 -8.94 -0.52 -2.30
C VAL A 117 -10.10 -1.26 -1.61
N GLN A 118 -10.96 -0.55 -0.90
CA GLN A 118 -12.15 -1.14 -0.30
C GLN A 118 -13.16 -1.55 -1.38
N THR A 119 -13.37 -0.69 -2.38
CA THR A 119 -14.23 -0.99 -3.53
C THR A 119 -13.73 -2.22 -4.28
N LEU A 120 -12.42 -2.32 -4.55
CA LEU A 120 -11.80 -3.51 -5.16
C LEU A 120 -12.07 -4.77 -4.32
N SER A 121 -11.86 -4.70 -3.01
CA SER A 121 -12.05 -5.85 -2.11
C SER A 121 -13.50 -6.32 -2.10
N ARG A 122 -14.48 -5.39 -2.11
CA ARG A 122 -15.91 -5.72 -2.21
C ARG A 122 -16.27 -6.35 -3.55
N THR A 123 -15.84 -5.74 -4.65
CA THR A 123 -16.11 -6.26 -5.99
C THR A 123 -15.49 -7.65 -6.20
N PHE A 124 -14.29 -7.89 -5.67
CA PHE A 124 -13.66 -9.20 -5.70
C PHE A 124 -14.43 -10.23 -4.86
N GLN A 125 -14.90 -9.85 -3.67
CA GLN A 125 -15.72 -10.72 -2.83
C GLN A 125 -17.03 -11.11 -3.54
N ASP A 126 -17.73 -10.16 -4.17
CA ASP A 126 -18.96 -10.45 -4.93
C ASP A 126 -18.71 -11.42 -6.11
N MET A 127 -17.61 -11.22 -6.85
CA MET A 127 -17.19 -12.13 -7.92
C MET A 127 -16.89 -13.54 -7.36
N SER A 128 -16.13 -13.62 -6.27
CA SER A 128 -15.77 -14.87 -5.60
C SER A 128 -17.02 -15.65 -5.16
N ASP A 129 -18.00 -14.96 -4.58
CA ASP A 129 -19.25 -15.58 -4.13
C ASP A 129 -20.14 -16.06 -5.29
N ARG A 130 -20.18 -15.31 -6.40
CA ARG A 130 -20.86 -15.78 -7.62
C ARG A 130 -20.21 -17.04 -8.18
N LEU A 131 -18.88 -17.08 -8.20
CA LEU A 131 -18.12 -18.21 -8.72
C LEU A 131 -18.29 -19.46 -7.84
N ARG A 132 -18.23 -19.30 -6.51
CA ARG A 132 -18.59 -20.36 -5.54
C ARG A 132 -19.98 -20.94 -5.80
N ARG A 133 -20.97 -20.07 -5.99
CA ARG A 133 -22.35 -20.49 -6.24
C ARG A 133 -22.47 -21.27 -7.54
N SER A 134 -21.83 -20.78 -8.61
CA SER A 134 -21.80 -21.47 -9.91
C SER A 134 -21.19 -22.87 -9.80
N GLU A 135 -20.05 -22.99 -9.12
CA GLU A 135 -19.39 -24.28 -8.95
C GLU A 135 -20.21 -25.25 -8.07
N ARG A 136 -20.91 -24.73 -7.06
CA ARG A 136 -21.82 -25.55 -6.25
C ARG A 136 -22.98 -26.10 -7.07
N LEU A 137 -23.64 -25.25 -7.85
CA LEU A 137 -24.73 -25.66 -8.75
C LEU A 137 -24.26 -26.70 -9.77
N ARG A 138 -23.06 -26.52 -10.33
CA ARG A 138 -22.47 -27.49 -11.24
C ARG A 138 -22.25 -28.86 -10.57
N LYS A 139 -21.73 -28.88 -9.34
CA LYS A 139 -21.51 -30.13 -8.59
C LYS A 139 -22.82 -30.82 -8.23
N ASP A 140 -23.80 -30.06 -7.75
CA ASP A 140 -25.12 -30.57 -7.38
C ASP A 140 -25.81 -31.19 -8.62
N PHE A 141 -25.75 -30.51 -9.78
CA PHE A 141 -26.27 -31.06 -11.04
C PHE A 141 -25.63 -32.39 -11.45
N ILE A 142 -24.30 -32.51 -11.33
CA ILE A 142 -23.59 -33.76 -11.66
C ILE A 142 -24.04 -34.90 -10.72
N VAL A 143 -24.24 -34.59 -9.43
CA VAL A 143 -24.71 -35.55 -8.44
C VAL A 143 -26.13 -36.00 -8.77
N ASP A 144 -27.04 -35.05 -9.04
CA ASP A 144 -28.44 -35.33 -9.36
C ASP A 144 -28.58 -36.21 -10.61
N VAL A 145 -27.89 -35.85 -11.71
CA VAL A 145 -27.88 -36.65 -12.94
C VAL A 145 -27.30 -38.05 -12.72
N THR A 146 -26.24 -38.19 -11.92
CA THR A 146 -25.64 -39.51 -11.62
C THR A 146 -26.62 -40.40 -10.85
N HIS A 147 -27.37 -39.83 -9.91
CA HIS A 147 -28.39 -40.57 -9.16
C HIS A 147 -29.55 -41.01 -10.04
N GLU A 148 -30.04 -40.13 -10.93
CA GLU A 148 -31.13 -40.46 -11.85
C GLU A 148 -30.74 -41.51 -12.89
N LEU A 149 -29.49 -41.53 -13.35
CA LEU A 149 -29.01 -42.52 -14.32
C LEU A 149 -28.69 -43.89 -13.71
N ARG A 150 -28.25 -43.95 -12.44
CA ARG A 150 -27.92 -45.23 -11.77
C ARG A 150 -29.13 -46.16 -11.68
N THR A 151 -30.31 -45.61 -11.39
CA THR A 151 -31.55 -46.38 -11.19
C THR A 151 -32.00 -47.15 -12.45
N PRO A 152 -32.18 -46.51 -13.63
CA PRO A 152 -32.55 -47.22 -14.85
C PRO A 152 -31.45 -48.16 -15.36
N LEU A 153 -30.17 -47.81 -15.18
CA LEU A 153 -29.05 -48.71 -15.53
C LEU A 153 -29.08 -50.01 -14.72
N THR A 154 -29.36 -49.91 -13.42
CA THR A 154 -29.48 -51.08 -12.53
C THR A 154 -30.65 -51.96 -12.96
N ASN A 155 -31.78 -51.36 -13.37
CA ASN A 155 -32.93 -52.11 -13.89
C ASN A 155 -32.60 -52.82 -15.21
N LEU A 156 -31.88 -52.17 -16.13
CA LEU A 156 -31.45 -52.80 -17.39
C LEU A 156 -30.46 -53.94 -17.17
N GLN A 157 -29.53 -53.82 -16.20
CA GLN A 157 -28.63 -54.91 -15.83
C GLN A 157 -29.39 -56.11 -15.27
N GLY A 158 -30.40 -55.88 -14.41
CA GLY A 158 -31.27 -56.95 -13.90
C GLY A 158 -32.07 -57.67 -14.98
N PHE A 159 -32.42 -57.00 -16.09
CA PHE A 159 -33.05 -57.65 -17.25
C PHE A 159 -32.11 -58.52 -18.08
N LEU A 160 -30.80 -58.24 -18.06
CA LEU A 160 -29.81 -59.01 -18.82
C LEU A 160 -29.25 -60.20 -18.03
N GLU A 161 -29.40 -60.20 -16.71
CA GLU A 161 -28.97 -61.27 -15.80
C GLU A 161 -30.07 -62.29 -15.48
N GLY A 162 -31.34 -61.99 -15.80
CA GLY A 162 -32.52 -62.82 -15.55
C GLY A 162 -32.97 -63.68 -16.72
#